data_AF-A0A916K1V3-F1
#
_entry.id   AF-A0A916K1V3-F1
#
_cell.length_a   1.000
_cell.length_b   1.000
_cell.length_c   1.000
_cell.angle_alpha   90.00
_cell.angle_beta   90.00
_cell.angle_gamma   90.00
#
_symmetry.space_group_name_H-M   'P 1'
#
loop_
_entity.id
_entity.type
_entity.pdbx_description
1 polymer ?
#
loop_
_entity_poly.entity_id
_entity_poly.type
_entity_poly.pdbx_seq_one_letter_code
_entity_poly.pdbx_strand_id
1 'polypeptide(L)'
;MTDTIASSNPATADVHPRLIMDWQPARPARTVVHELLYDPTPAVSLADPGPRRGVLRYFFETASQADACWAMHAEKAVLTLTAAISDHTETLRYVVAGGDLVQRLDPESALRTIIEVPYLEVPA
;
A
#
# COMPACT_ATOMS: atom_id res chain seq x y z
N MET A 1 1.53 -8.03 17.31
CA MET A 1 2.64 -7.69 16.39
C MET A 1 2.44 -6.24 15.98
N THR A 2 3.51 -5.45 15.90
CA THR A 2 3.41 -4.01 15.61
C THR A 2 3.74 -3.78 14.14
N ASP A 3 2.83 -3.14 13.42
CA ASP A 3 3.05 -2.78 12.02
C ASP A 3 4.16 -1.74 11.92
N THR A 4 5.01 -1.87 10.90
CA THR A 4 6.21 -1.04 10.75
C THR A 4 6.38 -0.61 9.31
N ILE A 5 6.72 0.66 9.12
CA ILE A 5 7.10 1.25 7.84
C ILE A 5 8.54 1.73 7.97
N ALA A 6 9.42 1.17 7.15
CA ALA A 6 10.83 1.52 7.11
C ALA A 6 11.18 2.17 5.76
N SER A 7 12.07 3.16 5.79
CA SER A 7 12.57 3.83 4.60
C SER A 7 13.89 3.22 4.12
N SER A 8 14.11 3.21 2.80
CA SER A 8 15.43 2.91 2.23
C SER A 8 16.47 3.99 2.57
N ASN A 9 16.04 5.16 3.02
CA ASN A 9 16.93 6.20 3.55
C ASN A 9 17.21 5.91 5.04
N PRO A 10 18.44 5.56 5.43
CA PRO A 10 18.76 5.16 6.81
C PRO A 10 18.69 6.32 7.82
N ALA A 11 18.61 7.57 7.35
CA ALA A 11 18.43 8.73 8.21
C ALA A 11 16.95 8.94 8.63
N THR A 12 16.01 8.28 7.96
CA THR A 12 14.57 8.41 8.21
C THR A 12 14.17 7.32 9.20
N ALA A 13 13.67 7.72 10.38
CA ALA A 13 13.26 6.78 11.42
C ALA A 13 11.99 6.01 11.03
N ASP A 14 11.90 4.75 11.48
CA ASP A 14 10.73 3.90 11.24
C ASP A 14 9.46 4.48 11.86
N VAL A 15 8.34 4.22 11.20
CA VAL A 15 7.01 4.67 11.62
C VAL A 15 6.14 3.44 11.91
N HIS A 16 5.38 3.50 12.99
CA HIS A 16 4.56 2.37 13.46
C HIS A 16 3.08 2.77 13.48
N PRO A 17 2.32 2.51 12.40
CA PRO A 17 0.88 2.73 12.42
C PRO A 17 0.21 1.81 13.46
N ARG A 18 -0.87 2.31 14.05
CA ARG A 18 -1.66 1.51 14.98
C ARG A 18 -2.52 0.49 14.24
N LEU A 19 -3.03 0.91 13.08
CA LEU A 19 -3.88 0.11 12.23
C LEU A 19 -3.70 0.52 10.76
N ILE A 20 -3.69 -0.48 9.88
CA ILE A 20 -3.84 -0.29 8.43
C ILE A 20 -5.29 -0.52 8.08
N MET A 21 -5.95 0.54 7.63
CA MET A 21 -7.36 0.54 7.32
C MET A 21 -7.59 0.10 5.87
N ASP A 22 -8.66 -0.64 5.66
CA ASP A 22 -9.20 -0.93 4.32
C ASP A 22 -8.15 -1.50 3.34
N TRP A 23 -7.46 -2.56 3.76
CA TRP A 23 -6.45 -3.21 2.94
C TRP A 23 -7.06 -3.84 1.68
N GLN A 24 -6.94 -3.16 0.54
CA GLN A 24 -7.47 -3.59 -0.75
C GLN A 24 -6.41 -3.45 -1.87
N PRO A 25 -5.35 -4.28 -1.87
CA PRO A 25 -4.35 -4.24 -2.93
C PRO A 25 -4.94 -4.71 -4.25
N ALA A 26 -4.73 -3.93 -5.33
CA ALA A 26 -5.11 -4.32 -6.68
C ALA A 26 -3.88 -4.68 -7.51
N ARG A 27 -3.97 -5.70 -8.36
CA ARG A 27 -2.88 -6.11 -9.27
C ARG A 27 -3.46 -6.41 -10.66
N PRO A 28 -2.84 -5.93 -11.76
CA PRO A 28 -3.29 -6.33 -13.09
C PRO A 28 -2.94 -7.80 -13.33
N ALA A 29 -3.97 -8.62 -13.59
CA ALA A 29 -3.83 -10.07 -13.80
C ALA A 29 -3.05 -10.42 -15.08
N ARG A 30 -3.05 -9.53 -16.08
CA ARG A 30 -2.36 -9.72 -17.38
C ARG A 30 -2.70 -11.06 -18.06
N THR A 31 -3.95 -11.46 -17.91
CA THR A 31 -4.56 -12.59 -18.62
C THR A 31 -5.42 -12.05 -19.75
N VAL A 32 -5.27 -12.61 -20.95
CA VAL A 32 -6.10 -12.30 -22.11
C VAL A 32 -6.88 -13.54 -22.50
N VAL A 33 -8.19 -13.41 -22.61
CA VAL A 33 -9.10 -14.48 -23.04
C VAL A 33 -9.53 -14.18 -24.48
N HIS A 34 -9.28 -15.13 -25.37
CA HIS A 34 -9.67 -15.09 -26.76
C HIS A 34 -10.86 -16.03 -26.96
N GLU A 35 -12.02 -15.46 -27.23
CA GLU A 35 -13.18 -16.23 -27.65
C GLU A 35 -12.99 -16.64 -29.12
N LEU A 36 -13.13 -17.95 -29.38
CA LEU A 36 -12.96 -18.52 -30.71
C LEU A 36 -14.34 -18.77 -31.32
N LEU A 37 -14.52 -18.35 -32.57
CA LEU A 37 -15.77 -18.59 -33.28
C LEU A 37 -15.94 -20.09 -33.53
N TYR A 38 -17.07 -20.65 -33.09
CA TYR A 38 -17.42 -22.07 -33.20
C TYR A 38 -16.65 -23.05 -32.29
N ASP A 39 -15.84 -22.56 -31.36
CA ASP A 39 -15.25 -23.39 -30.30
C ASP A 39 -15.82 -22.96 -28.94
N PRO A 40 -16.44 -23.86 -28.15
CA PRO A 40 -16.91 -23.54 -26.81
C PRO A 40 -15.78 -23.31 -25.80
N THR A 41 -14.53 -23.61 -26.15
CA THR A 41 -13.35 -23.48 -25.29
C THR A 41 -12.58 -22.20 -25.63
N PRO A 42 -12.44 -21.25 -24.71
CA PRO A 42 -11.66 -20.04 -24.97
C PRO A 42 -10.16 -20.34 -24.98
N ALA A 43 -9.41 -19.68 -25.86
CA ALA A 43 -7.96 -19.69 -25.82
C ALA A 43 -7.47 -18.62 -24.83
N VAL A 44 -6.60 -18.99 -23.89
CA VAL A 44 -6.13 -18.08 -22.83
C VAL A 44 -4.63 -17.84 -22.96
N SER A 45 -4.23 -16.56 -23.02
CA SER A 45 -2.83 -16.14 -22.97
C SER A 45 -2.50 -15.58 -21.58
N LEU A 46 -1.41 -16.08 -20.98
CA LEU A 46 -0.95 -15.69 -19.65
C LEU A 46 0.36 -14.90 -19.75
N ALA A 47 0.49 -13.86 -18.92
CA ALA A 47 1.74 -13.17 -18.67
C ALA A 47 1.87 -12.94 -17.15
N ASP A 48 3.10 -12.66 -16.70
CA ASP A 48 3.34 -12.38 -15.28
C ASP A 48 2.49 -11.20 -14.81
N PRO A 49 1.79 -11.35 -13.67
CA PRO A 49 0.93 -10.30 -13.18
C PRO A 49 1.78 -9.07 -12.81
N GLY A 50 1.21 -7.87 -12.95
CA GLY A 50 1.98 -6.64 -12.70
C GLY A 50 2.24 -6.39 -11.20
N PRO A 51 2.86 -5.27 -10.82
CA PRO A 51 2.99 -4.88 -9.42
C PRO A 51 1.61 -4.57 -8.79
N ARG A 52 1.47 -4.82 -7.49
CA ARG A 52 0.35 -4.32 -6.69
C ARG A 52 0.33 -2.79 -6.68
N ARG A 53 -0.85 -2.22 -6.63
CA ARG A 53 -1.10 -0.78 -6.50
C ARG A 53 -2.38 -0.54 -5.72
N GLY A 54 -2.52 0.66 -5.16
CA GLY A 54 -3.71 1.05 -4.43
C GLY A 54 -3.43 2.25 -3.53
N VAL A 55 -4.23 2.39 -2.48
CA VAL A 55 -4.07 3.43 -1.46
C VAL A 55 -3.95 2.74 -0.11
N LEU A 56 -2.83 2.98 0.59
CA LEU A 56 -2.63 2.54 1.97
C LEU A 56 -3.20 3.60 2.89
N ARG A 57 -4.01 3.19 3.87
CA ARG A 57 -4.61 4.10 4.84
C ARG A 57 -4.11 3.77 6.22
N TYR A 58 -3.35 4.67 6.81
CA TYR A 58 -2.71 4.47 8.09
C TYR A 58 -3.42 5.27 9.17
N PHE A 59 -3.79 4.59 10.24
CA PHE A 59 -4.32 5.23 11.45
C PHE A 59 -3.23 5.31 12.51
N PHE A 60 -3.09 6.49 13.11
CA PHE A 60 -2.13 6.75 14.19
C PHE A 60 -2.83 7.21 15.46
N GLU A 61 -2.35 6.75 16.61
CA GLU A 61 -2.84 7.20 17.91
C GLU A 61 -2.30 8.59 18.28
N THR A 62 -1.20 9.04 17.68
CA THR A 62 -0.59 10.35 18.01
C THR A 62 -0.35 11.18 16.75
N ALA A 63 -0.50 12.50 16.90
CA ALA A 63 -0.24 13.44 15.81
C ALA A 63 1.23 13.40 15.37
N SER A 64 2.17 13.25 16.31
CA SER A 64 3.60 13.18 15.99
C SER A 64 3.97 11.99 15.09
N GLN A 65 3.35 10.83 15.29
CA GLN A 65 3.56 9.68 14.40
C GLN A 65 2.90 9.89 13.03
N ALA A 66 1.72 10.51 12.98
CA ALA A 66 1.08 10.85 11.72
C ALA A 66 1.92 11.85 10.90
N ASP A 67 2.49 12.86 11.55
CA ASP A 67 3.36 13.85 10.91
C ASP A 67 4.68 13.22 10.45
N ALA A 68 5.26 12.31 11.24
CA ALA A 68 6.44 11.54 10.84
C ALA A 68 6.13 10.63 9.63
N CYS A 69 4.96 9.99 9.61
CA CYS A 69 4.50 9.21 8.48
C CYS A 69 4.35 10.09 7.22
N TRP A 70 3.72 11.25 7.36
CA TRP A 70 3.54 12.20 6.27
C TRP A 70 4.89 12.64 5.69
N ALA A 71 5.81 13.07 6.55
CA ALA A 71 7.15 13.49 6.15
C ALA A 71 7.92 12.35 5.46
N MET A 72 7.89 11.14 6.02
CA MET A 72 8.52 9.95 5.43
C MET A 72 7.99 9.67 4.01
N HIS A 73 6.68 9.75 3.79
CA HIS A 73 6.08 9.47 2.48
C HIS A 73 6.25 10.62 1.47
N ALA A 74 6.57 11.83 1.93
CA ALA A 74 6.93 12.95 1.05
C ALA A 74 8.37 12.84 0.52
N GLU A 75 9.21 11.99 1.13
CA GLU A 75 10.57 11.76 0.68
C GLU A 75 10.63 10.84 -0.55
N LYS A 76 11.67 11.04 -1.38
CA LYS A 76 11.98 10.15 -2.50
C LYS A 76 12.72 8.92 -1.98
N ALA A 77 11.97 7.91 -1.55
CA ALA A 77 12.53 6.65 -1.04
C ALA A 77 11.70 5.44 -1.45
N VAL A 78 12.31 4.25 -1.38
CA VAL A 78 11.58 2.98 -1.37
C VAL A 78 11.21 2.69 0.07
N LEU A 79 9.94 2.41 0.31
CA LEU A 79 9.38 2.13 1.62
C LEU A 79 9.11 0.64 1.75
N THR A 80 9.31 0.09 2.94
CA THR A 80 9.01 -1.29 3.28
C THR A 80 7.98 -1.31 4.39
N LEU A 81 6.79 -1.82 4.10
CA LEU A 81 5.74 -2.07 5.06
C LEU A 81 5.83 -3.53 5.51
N THR A 82 5.93 -3.75 6.82
CA THR A 82 5.75 -5.05 7.45
C THR A 82 4.55 -4.96 8.38
N ALA A 83 3.48 -5.69 8.07
CA ALA A 83 2.21 -5.56 8.77
C ALA A 83 1.54 -6.89 9.05
N ALA A 84 0.81 -6.97 10.17
CA ALA A 84 -0.10 -8.07 10.44
C ALA A 84 -1.44 -7.77 9.75
N ILE A 85 -1.69 -8.46 8.64
CA ILE A 85 -2.92 -8.29 7.85
C ILE A 85 -3.71 -9.59 7.97
N SER A 86 -4.87 -9.52 8.64
CA SER A 86 -5.61 -10.73 9.05
C SER A 86 -4.70 -11.65 9.89
N ASP A 87 -4.58 -12.93 9.53
CA ASP A 87 -3.84 -13.95 10.29
C ASP A 87 -2.40 -14.16 9.79
N HIS A 88 -1.89 -13.31 8.89
CA HIS A 88 -0.55 -13.42 8.31
C HIS A 88 0.25 -12.12 8.40
N THR A 89 1.57 -12.25 8.38
CA THR A 89 2.48 -11.12 8.22
C THR A 89 2.71 -10.88 6.74
N GLU A 90 2.36 -9.69 6.28
CA GLU A 90 2.59 -9.22 4.92
C GLU A 90 3.80 -8.29 4.90
N THR A 91 4.68 -8.46 3.91
CA THR A 91 5.79 -7.54 3.63
C THR A 91 5.66 -6.98 2.23
N LEU A 92 5.61 -5.65 2.12
CA LEU A 92 5.43 -4.93 0.87
C LEU A 92 6.54 -3.88 0.71
N ARG A 93 7.29 -3.95 -0.38
CA ARG A 93 8.16 -2.86 -0.83
C ARG A 93 7.44 -2.00 -1.85
N TYR A 94 7.43 -0.69 -1.67
CA TYR A 94 6.65 0.20 -2.51
C TYR A 94 7.29 1.59 -2.61
N VAL A 95 6.79 2.37 -3.57
CA VAL A 95 7.02 3.80 -3.69
C VAL A 95 5.68 4.53 -3.67
N VAL A 96 5.69 5.80 -3.27
CA VAL A 96 4.51 6.66 -3.41
C VAL A 96 4.33 6.99 -4.90
N ALA A 97 3.19 6.62 -5.47
CA ALA A 97 2.95 6.76 -6.91
C ALA A 97 1.45 6.82 -7.24
N GLY A 98 1.11 7.60 -8.27
CA GLY A 98 -0.23 7.60 -8.87
C GLY A 98 -1.26 8.49 -8.18
N GLY A 99 -0.85 9.47 -7.38
CA GLY A 99 -1.74 10.46 -6.77
C GLY A 99 -1.04 11.33 -5.71
N ASP A 100 -1.86 12.06 -4.96
CA ASP A 100 -1.41 12.91 -3.85
C ASP A 100 -1.39 12.14 -2.53
N LEU A 101 -0.47 12.53 -1.64
CA LEU A 101 -0.52 12.14 -0.23
C LEU A 101 -1.67 12.91 0.43
N VAL A 102 -2.57 12.23 1.14
CA VAL A 102 -3.74 12.85 1.76
C VAL A 102 -3.74 12.66 3.27
N GLN A 103 -3.93 13.74 4.00
CA GLN A 103 -4.08 13.73 5.46
C GLN A 103 -5.51 14.14 5.77
N ARG A 104 -6.23 13.27 6.49
CA ARG A 104 -7.60 13.54 6.92
C ARG A 104 -7.79 13.21 8.38
N LEU A 105 -8.78 13.84 9.00
CA LEU A 105 -9.21 13.44 10.33
C LEU A 105 -10.08 12.19 10.22
N ASP A 106 -9.98 11.34 11.23
CA ASP A 106 -10.86 10.20 11.44
C ASP A 106 -12.31 10.69 11.53
N PRO A 107 -13.23 10.19 10.68
CA PRO A 107 -14.59 10.70 10.62
C PRO A 107 -15.42 10.44 11.88
N GLU A 108 -15.06 9.44 12.69
CA GLU A 108 -15.80 9.10 13.91
C GLU A 108 -15.37 9.97 15.10
N SER A 109 -14.06 10.11 15.32
CA SER A 109 -13.54 10.83 16.48
C SER A 109 -13.16 12.29 16.20
N ALA A 110 -12.83 12.65 14.96
CA ALA A 110 -12.24 13.93 14.55
C ALA A 110 -10.97 14.35 15.34
N LEU A 111 -10.39 13.44 16.13
CA LEU A 111 -9.22 13.69 16.98
C LEU A 111 -7.97 12.95 16.50
N ARG A 112 -8.14 12.01 15.58
CA ARG A 112 -7.08 11.14 15.07
C ARG A 112 -6.86 11.40 13.59
N THR A 113 -5.63 11.21 13.15
CA THR A 113 -5.23 11.47 11.78
C THR A 113 -5.12 10.16 11.01
N ILE A 114 -5.70 10.14 9.81
CA ILE A 114 -5.53 9.10 8.82
C ILE A 114 -4.65 9.66 7.70
N ILE A 115 -3.58 8.94 7.38
CA ILE A 115 -2.70 9.24 6.25
C ILE A 115 -3.02 8.26 5.12
N GLU A 116 -3.34 8.79 3.94
CA GLU A 116 -3.59 8.00 2.74
C GLU A 116 -2.44 8.15 1.75
N VAL A 117 -1.89 7.00 1.34
CA VAL A 117 -0.69 6.92 0.53
C VAL A 117 -0.98 6.13 -0.73
N PRO A 118 -1.06 6.77 -1.92
CA PRO A 118 -1.14 6.04 -3.17
C PRO A 118 0.21 5.35 -3.41
N TYR A 119 0.18 4.04 -3.67
CA TYR A 119 1.40 3.24 -3.76
C TYR A 119 1.49 2.41 -5.04
N LEU A 120 2.73 2.11 -5.42
CA LEU A 120 3.09 1.11 -6.41
C LEU A 120 4.14 0.17 -5.81
N GLU A 121 3.86 -1.13 -5.84
CA GLU A 121 4.80 -2.17 -5.43
C GLU A 121 6.04 -2.17 -6.32
N VAL A 122 7.21 -2.37 -5.69
CA VAL A 122 8.49 -2.52 -6.39
C VAL A 122 9.15 -3.85 -6.03
N PRO A 123 9.99 -4.42 -6.91
CA PRO A 123 10.72 -5.66 -6.63
C PRO A 123 11.58 -5.57 -5.37
N ALA A 124 11.93 -6.74 -4.80
CA ALA A 124 12.94 -6.90 -3.75
C ALA A 124 14.36 -6.59 -4.27
#